data_AF-A0A5B0DA30-F1
#
_entry.id   AF-A0A5B0DA30-F1
#
_cell.length_a   1.000
_cell.length_b   1.000
_cell.length_c   1.000
_cell.angle_alpha   90.00
_cell.angle_beta   90.00
_cell.angle_gamma   90.00
#
_symmetry.space_group_name_H-M   'P 1'
#
loop_
_entity.id
_entity.type
_entity.pdbx_description
1 polymer ?
#
loop_
_entity_poly.entity_id
_entity_poly.type
_entity_poly.pdbx_seq_one_letter_code
_entity_poly.pdbx_strand_id
1 'polypeptide(L)'
;MSKFTITRSTGMVGVAQNVAVYLNGELVDKLANDESKTLPFEGESVELQVGQSFMKSHKIQVKDGQKVLVTASGMRAMLGVIGLILGLPYLLLEIEA
;
A
#
# COMPACT_ATOMS: atom_id res chain seq x y z
N MET A 1 16.83 -8.81 -12.57
CA MET A 1 16.21 -8.48 -11.29
C MET A 1 15.36 -7.25 -11.53
N SER A 2 14.04 -7.41 -11.48
CA SER A 2 13.08 -6.33 -11.70
C SER A 2 12.93 -5.52 -10.41
N LYS A 3 12.49 -4.27 -10.49
CA LYS A 3 12.28 -3.39 -9.33
C LYS A 3 11.15 -2.41 -9.58
N PHE A 4 10.45 -2.04 -8.51
CA PHE A 4 9.46 -0.96 -8.52
C PHE A 4 9.69 -0.04 -7.33
N THR A 5 9.17 1.18 -7.41
CA THR A 5 9.22 2.13 -6.29
C THR A 5 7.85 2.24 -5.67
N ILE A 6 7.78 2.17 -4.35
CA ILE A 6 6.55 2.36 -3.58
C ILE A 6 6.73 3.54 -2.65
N THR A 7 5.77 4.46 -2.67
CA THR A 7 5.76 5.66 -1.84
C THR A 7 4.50 5.69 -1.01
N ARG A 8 4.64 5.91 0.30
CA ARG A 8 3.48 6.14 1.17
C ARG A 8 3.13 7.63 1.17
N SER A 9 1.90 7.96 0.81
CA SER A 9 1.34 9.32 0.87
C SER A 9 -0.04 9.28 1.53
N THR A 10 -0.07 8.93 2.82
CA THR A 10 -1.31 8.84 3.61
C THR A 10 -1.65 10.13 4.36
N GLY A 11 -0.75 11.12 4.34
CA GLY A 11 -0.87 12.36 5.12
C GLY A 11 -0.95 12.11 6.64
N MET A 12 -1.55 13.05 7.38
CA MET A 12 -1.77 12.93 8.84
C MET A 12 -2.84 11.90 9.24
N VAL A 13 -3.36 11.12 8.30
CA VAL A 13 -4.47 10.19 8.52
C VAL A 13 -3.89 8.78 8.72
N GLY A 14 -3.81 8.31 9.97
CA GLY A 14 -3.26 6.98 10.32
C GLY A 14 -1.78 6.95 10.72
N VAL A 15 -1.26 8.07 11.24
CA VAL A 15 0.16 8.39 11.48
C VAL A 15 0.92 7.44 12.42
N ALA A 16 0.23 6.70 13.28
CA ALA A 16 0.91 5.98 14.37
C ALA A 16 1.57 4.64 13.95
N GLN A 17 1.21 4.07 12.78
CA GLN A 17 1.72 2.74 12.39
C GLN A 17 2.34 2.75 11.00
N ASN A 18 3.39 1.94 10.86
CA ASN A 18 4.01 1.68 9.56
C ASN A 18 3.07 0.84 8.69
N VAL A 19 3.12 1.08 7.39
CA VAL A 19 2.39 0.30 6.39
C VAL A 19 3.24 -0.91 6.01
N ALA A 20 2.76 -2.11 6.30
CA ALA A 20 3.39 -3.35 5.87
C ALA A 20 3.23 -3.54 4.36
N VAL A 21 4.31 -3.93 3.68
CA VAL A 21 4.36 -4.20 2.24
C VAL A 21 4.51 -5.70 2.04
N TYR A 22 3.61 -6.27 1.23
CA TYR A 22 3.57 -7.69 0.92
C TYR A 22 3.78 -7.91 -0.58
N LEU A 23 4.68 -8.82 -0.92
CA LEU A 23 4.90 -9.31 -2.29
C LEU A 23 4.52 -10.79 -2.36
N ASN A 24 3.64 -11.15 -3.29
CA ASN A 24 3.09 -12.52 -3.40
C ASN A 24 2.56 -13.08 -2.06
N GLY A 25 2.04 -12.20 -1.19
CA GLY A 25 1.53 -12.53 0.13
C GLY A 25 2.58 -12.58 1.26
N GLU A 26 3.87 -12.50 0.95
CA GLU A 26 4.96 -12.49 1.93
C GLU A 26 5.29 -11.06 2.38
N LEU A 27 5.47 -10.86 3.68
CA LEU A 27 5.88 -9.55 4.23
C LEU A 27 7.34 -9.28 3.90
N VAL A 28 7.60 -8.29 3.04
CA VAL A 28 8.96 -7.98 2.58
C VAL A 28 9.52 -6.70 3.21
N ASP A 29 8.67 -5.73 3.54
CA ASP A 29 9.12 -4.47 4.13
C ASP A 29 7.98 -3.73 4.85
N LYS A 30 8.30 -2.58 5.45
CA LYS A 30 7.39 -1.62 6.06
C LYS A 30 7.76 -0.20 5.64
N LEU A 31 6.74 0.64 5.43
CA LEU A 31 6.86 2.04 5.06
C LEU A 31 6.43 2.95 6.22
N ALA A 32 7.35 3.79 6.68
CA ALA A 32 7.08 4.93 7.54
C ALA A 32 6.32 6.02 6.77
N ASN A 33 5.81 7.02 7.48
CA ASN A 33 5.03 8.08 6.83
C ASN A 33 5.90 8.88 5.85
N ASP A 34 5.35 9.18 4.67
CA ASP A 34 6.02 9.88 3.58
C ASP A 34 7.32 9.20 3.08
N GLU A 35 7.51 7.91 3.42
CA GLU A 35 8.66 7.13 2.99
C GLU A 35 8.46 6.56 1.59
N SER A 36 9.53 6.59 0.80
CA SER A 36 9.63 5.95 -0.50
C SER A 36 10.73 4.89 -0.50
N LYS A 37 10.44 3.71 -1.05
CA LYS A 37 11.40 2.61 -1.16
C LYS A 37 11.35 1.97 -2.52
N THR A 38 12.50 1.49 -2.98
CA THR A 38 12.60 0.66 -4.18
C THR A 38 12.76 -0.79 -3.78
N LEU A 39 11.83 -1.64 -4.21
CA LEU A 39 11.80 -3.06 -3.86
C LEU A 39 12.13 -3.90 -5.09
N PRO A 40 13.12 -4.81 -5.00
CA PRO A 40 13.39 -5.77 -6.05
C PRO A 40 12.36 -6.91 -6.03
N PHE A 41 12.11 -7.52 -7.19
CA PHE A 41 11.31 -8.73 -7.33
C PHE A 41 11.78 -9.57 -8.51
N GLU A 42 11.39 -10.85 -8.50
CA GLU A 42 11.70 -11.82 -9.55
C GLU A 42 10.51 -11.99 -10.51
N GLY A 43 10.81 -12.13 -11.81
CA GLY A 43 9.81 -12.31 -12.87
C GLY A 43 9.40 -11.01 -13.59
N GLU A 44 8.37 -11.13 -14.44
CA GLU A 44 7.84 -10.03 -15.27
C GLU A 44 6.90 -9.10 -14.49
N SER A 45 6.19 -9.64 -13.50
CA SER A 45 5.33 -8.91 -12.59
C SER A 45 5.27 -9.56 -11.21
N VAL A 46 4.88 -8.79 -10.20
CA VAL A 46 4.69 -9.25 -8.83
C VAL A 46 3.35 -8.79 -8.27
N GLU A 47 2.70 -9.63 -7.47
CA GLU A 47 1.50 -9.23 -6.74
C GLU A 47 1.89 -8.37 -5.54
N LEU A 48 1.44 -7.12 -5.52
CA LEU A 48 1.66 -6.17 -4.45
C LEU A 48 0.38 -6.01 -3.62
N GLN A 49 0.55 -6.04 -2.30
CA GLN A 49 -0.48 -5.70 -1.33
C GLN A 49 0.15 -4.90 -0.19
N VAL A 50 -0.60 -3.98 0.40
CA VAL A 50 -0.16 -3.27 1.61
C VAL A 50 -1.15 -3.47 2.75
N GLY A 51 -0.71 -3.28 3.98
CA GLY A 51 -1.59 -3.43 5.13
C GLY A 51 -1.17 -2.58 6.31
N GLN A 52 -2.14 -2.28 7.17
CA GLN A 52 -1.92 -1.59 8.42
C GLN A 52 -2.72 -2.33 9.51
N SER A 53 -2.02 -2.76 10.57
CA SER A 53 -2.59 -3.64 11.59
C SER A 53 -3.19 -4.93 10.97
N PHE A 54 -4.45 -5.25 11.27
CA PHE A 54 -5.15 -6.44 10.78
C PHE A 54 -5.80 -6.28 9.39
N MET A 55 -5.74 -5.09 8.79
CA MET A 55 -6.41 -4.79 7.51
C MET A 55 -5.40 -4.70 6.37
N LYS A 56 -5.71 -5.37 5.26
CA LYS A 56 -4.94 -5.32 4.02
C LYS A 56 -5.73 -4.57 2.94
N SER A 57 -5.01 -3.94 2.02
CA SER A 57 -5.57 -3.35 0.81
C SER A 57 -6.02 -4.45 -0.15
N HIS A 58 -6.62 -4.04 -1.27
CA HIS A 58 -6.70 -4.89 -2.44
C HIS A 58 -5.30 -5.19 -2.99
N LYS A 59 -5.22 -6.19 -3.87
CA LYS A 59 -3.98 -6.62 -4.54
C LYS A 59 -3.90 -5.98 -5.92
N ILE A 60 -2.71 -5.57 -6.33
CA ILE A 60 -2.42 -5.12 -7.70
C ILE A 60 -1.23 -5.87 -8.27
N GLN A 61 -1.11 -5.94 -9.59
CA GLN A 61 0.11 -6.41 -10.24
C GLN A 61 1.01 -5.22 -10.59
N VAL A 62 2.29 -5.34 -10.24
CA VAL A 62 3.30 -4.31 -10.52
C VAL A 62 4.38 -4.91 -11.43
N LYS A 63 4.84 -4.12 -12.39
CA LYS A 63 5.89 -4.45 -13.36
C LYS A 63 7.15 -3.63 -13.12
N ASP A 64 8.23 -4.01 -13.80
CA ASP A 64 9.52 -3.34 -13.68
C ASP A 64 9.42 -1.84 -14.02
N GLY A 65 10.08 -1.02 -13.23
CA GLY A 65 10.14 0.44 -13.39
C GLY A 65 8.89 1.19 -12.95
N GLN A 66 7.81 0.52 -12.55
CA GLN A 66 6.59 1.19 -12.10
C GLN A 66 6.78 1.89 -10.74
N LYS A 67 5.98 2.94 -10.54
CA LYS A 67 5.85 3.63 -9.27
C LYS A 67 4.45 3.42 -8.73
N VAL A 68 4.37 3.08 -7.45
CA VAL A 68 3.12 2.81 -6.74
C VAL A 68 2.98 3.80 -5.60
N LEU A 69 1.83 4.46 -5.54
CA LEU A 69 1.46 5.34 -4.46
C LEU A 69 0.49 4.63 -3.52
N VAL A 70 0.81 4.66 -2.22
CA VAL A 70 -0.07 4.19 -1.16
C VAL A 70 -0.78 5.38 -0.55
N THR A 71 -2.09 5.49 -0.76
CA THR A 71 -2.90 6.60 -0.27
C THR A 71 -3.90 6.13 0.78
N ALA A 72 -4.39 7.06 1.60
CA ALA A 72 -5.48 6.78 2.53
C ALA A 72 -6.84 6.95 1.81
N SER A 73 -7.79 6.05 2.10
CA SER A 73 -9.15 6.15 1.59
C SER A 73 -9.88 7.32 2.23
N GLY A 74 -10.03 8.41 1.47
CA GLY A 74 -10.81 9.58 1.89
C GLY A 74 -12.27 9.25 2.21
N MET A 75 -12.85 8.28 1.49
CA MET A 75 -14.21 7.79 1.74
C MET A 75 -14.33 7.09 3.10
N ARG A 76 -13.35 6.25 3.48
CA ARG A 76 -13.33 5.65 4.82
C ARG A 76 -13.12 6.69 5.90
N ALA A 77 -12.27 7.69 5.67
CA ALA A 77 -12.07 8.79 6.61
C ALA A 77 -13.37 9.60 6.81
N MET A 78 -14.12 9.89 5.74
CA MET A 78 -15.40 10.61 5.80
C MET A 78 -16.48 9.82 6.56
N LEU A 79 -16.58 8.51 6.32
CA LEU A 79 -17.61 7.66 6.93
C LEU A 79 -17.29 7.24 8.37
N GLY A 80 -16.05 7.48 8.85
CA GLY A 80 -15.62 7.18 10.21
C GLY A 80 -15.89 5.72 10.60
N VAL A 81 -16.61 5.52 11.71
CA VAL A 81 -16.96 4.19 12.25
C VAL A 81 -17.83 3.39 11.27
N ILE A 82 -18.69 4.05 10.48
CA ILE A 82 -19.53 3.37 9.48
C ILE A 82 -18.64 2.73 8.40
N GLY A 83 -17.62 3.45 7.94
CA GLY A 83 -16.66 2.91 6.97
C GLY A 83 -15.87 1.70 7.51
N LEU A 84 -15.63 1.66 8.83
CA LEU A 84 -15.03 0.50 9.49
C LEU A 84 -15.99 -0.70 9.53
N ILE A 85 -17.26 -0.49 9.89
CA ILE A 85 -18.28 -1.56 9.95
C ILE A 85 -18.52 -2.16 8.56
N LEU A 86 -18.50 -1.34 7.52
CA LEU A 86 -18.66 -1.78 6.12
C LEU A 86 -17.40 -2.45 5.55
N GLY A 87 -16.31 -2.53 6.32
CA GLY A 87 -15.08 -3.19 5.88
C GLY A 87 -14.36 -2.46 4.74
N LEU A 88 -14.59 -1.15 4.57
CA LEU A 88 -13.92 -0.39 3.51
C LEU A 88 -12.40 -0.40 3.74
N PRO A 89 -11.57 -0.64 2.72
CA PRO A 89 -10.12 -0.63 2.88
C PRO A 89 -9.65 0.78 3.28
N TYR A 90 -8.72 0.83 4.24
CA TYR A 90 -8.14 2.11 4.67
C TYR A 90 -7.07 2.60 3.72
N LEU A 91 -6.34 1.67 3.11
CA LEU A 91 -5.24 1.94 2.19
C LEU A 91 -5.65 1.59 0.77
N LEU A 92 -5.30 2.46 -0.16
CA LEU A 92 -5.47 2.28 -1.59
C LEU A 92 -4.08 2.21 -2.24
N LEU A 93 -4.02 1.48 -3.35
CA LEU A 93 -2.83 1.34 -4.18
C LEU A 93 -3.14 1.91 -5.55
N GLU A 94 -2.32 2.85 -6.01
CA GLU A 94 -2.46 3.49 -7.31
C GLU A 94 -1.12 3.40 -8.05
N ILE A 95 -1.14 3.03 -9.32
CA ILE A 95 0.05 3.06 -10.18
C ILE A 95 0.16 4.48 -10.74
N GLU A 96 1.29 5.15 -10.53
CA GLU A 96 1.55 6.45 -11.14
C GLU A 96 1.72 6.25 -12.66
N ALA A 97 0.98 7.05 -13.44
CA ALA A 97 1.01 7.04 -14.90
C ALA A 97 2.24 7.77 -15.47
#